data_AF-A0A917IC92-F1
#
_entry.id   AF-A0A917IC92-F1
#
_cell.length_a   1.000
_cell.length_b   1.000
_cell.length_c   1.000
_cell.angle_alpha   90.00
_cell.angle_beta   90.00
_cell.angle_gamma   90.00
#
_symmetry.space_group_name_H-M   'P 1'
#
loop_
_entity.id
_entity.type
_entity.pdbx_description
1 polymer ?
#
loop_
_entity_poly.entity_id
_entity_poly.type
_entity_poly.pdbx_seq_one_letter_code
_entity_poly.pdbx_strand_id
1 'polypeptide(L)'
;MGIRTLRAGDPIPAGEPRRYLTGAGYIKLRWKVGVEDYVEVYEHRFVMGMPDDDLQVHHRNRGRRDNRPENLVVLSAAEHRALHDAEDRPEFERRMAERGGYRSRAAQQKAERAAARRAALHRRALAMRAMYEAGSTTTEIGDAFGIHSSNVSIHLRRVGTEMRPFSSRSRR
;
A
#
# COMPACT_ATOMS: atom_id res chain seq x y z
N MET A 1 -21.63 14.88 -25.56
CA MET A 1 -20.20 15.23 -25.35
C MET A 1 -19.28 14.01 -25.46
N GLY A 2 -18.56 13.88 -26.58
CA GLY A 2 -17.57 12.83 -26.82
C GLY A 2 -16.13 13.34 -26.61
N ILE A 3 -15.31 12.57 -25.90
CA ILE A 3 -13.88 12.86 -25.74
C ILE A 3 -13.10 11.65 -26.24
N ARG A 4 -12.28 11.84 -27.28
CA ARG A 4 -11.36 10.81 -27.77
C ARG A 4 -9.91 11.19 -27.53
N THR A 5 -9.06 10.20 -27.32
CA THR A 5 -7.61 10.38 -27.26
C THR A 5 -7.05 10.40 -28.68
N LEU A 6 -6.19 11.36 -29.00
CA LEU A 6 -5.39 11.38 -30.23
C LEU A 6 -4.34 10.26 -30.15
N ARG A 7 -4.28 9.41 -31.17
CA ARG A 7 -3.32 8.30 -31.25
C ARG A 7 -2.19 8.58 -32.24
N ALA A 8 -1.15 7.75 -32.21
CA ALA A 8 -0.11 7.76 -33.23
C ALA A 8 -0.73 7.58 -34.62
N GLY A 9 -0.30 8.41 -35.58
CA GLY A 9 -0.82 8.41 -36.95
C GLY A 9 -2.18 9.10 -37.17
N ASP A 10 -2.92 9.45 -36.11
CA ASP A 10 -4.12 10.27 -36.27
C ASP A 10 -3.77 11.66 -36.81
N PRO A 11 -4.59 12.26 -37.69
CA PRO A 11 -4.41 13.65 -38.10
C PRO A 11 -4.58 14.58 -36.89
N ILE A 12 -3.61 15.48 -36.70
CA ILE A 12 -3.67 16.51 -35.66
C ILE A 12 -4.80 17.49 -36.02
N PRO A 13 -5.78 17.73 -35.12
CA PRO A 13 -6.84 18.67 -35.40
C PRO A 13 -6.32 20.09 -35.65
N ALA A 14 -6.98 20.83 -36.54
CA ALA A 14 -6.65 22.22 -36.80
C ALA A 14 -6.94 23.11 -35.58
N GLY A 15 -6.20 24.22 -35.47
CA GLY A 15 -6.34 25.20 -34.40
C GLY A 15 -5.48 24.93 -33.17
N GLU A 16 -5.44 25.92 -32.27
CA GLU A 16 -4.63 25.85 -31.07
C GLU A 16 -5.34 25.01 -29.98
N PRO A 17 -4.68 23.99 -29.39
CA PRO A 17 -5.26 23.24 -28.29
C PRO A 17 -5.35 24.07 -27.01
N ARG A 18 -6.39 23.83 -26.23
CA ARG A 18 -6.39 24.24 -24.83
C ARG A 18 -5.47 23.34 -24.02
N ARG A 19 -4.57 23.96 -23.26
CA ARG A 19 -3.67 23.30 -22.31
C ARG A 19 -4.27 23.26 -20.91
N TYR A 20 -4.22 22.13 -20.21
CA TYR A 20 -4.68 22.02 -18.82
C TYR A 20 -3.96 20.91 -18.04
N LEU A 21 -3.96 21.05 -16.71
CA LEU A 21 -3.38 20.09 -15.77
C LEU A 21 -4.44 19.05 -15.36
N THR A 22 -4.04 17.78 -15.36
CA THR A 22 -4.87 16.67 -14.87
C THR A 22 -4.72 16.48 -13.35
N GLY A 23 -5.66 15.76 -12.72
CA GLY A 23 -5.53 15.38 -11.30
C GLY A 23 -4.29 14.51 -10.99
N ALA A 24 -3.75 13.82 -12.00
CA ALA A 24 -2.50 13.07 -11.91
C ALA A 24 -1.24 13.94 -12.14
N GLY A 25 -1.39 15.25 -12.33
CA GLY A 25 -0.27 16.19 -12.49
C GLY A 25 0.37 16.24 -13.88
N TYR A 26 -0.16 15.51 -14.86
CA TYR A 26 0.24 15.61 -16.27
C TYR A 26 -0.47 16.77 -16.97
N ILE A 27 0.18 17.32 -17.99
CA ILE A 27 -0.41 18.32 -18.88
C ILE A 27 -1.05 17.62 -20.08
N LYS A 28 -2.29 18.01 -20.39
CA LYS A 28 -3.01 17.57 -21.59
C LYS A 28 -3.30 18.76 -22.52
N LEU A 29 -3.27 18.48 -23.80
CA LEU A 29 -3.71 19.35 -24.89
C LEU A 29 -5.07 18.87 -25.36
N ARG A 30 -6.04 19.77 -25.54
CA ARG A 30 -7.40 19.44 -25.98
C ARG A 30 -7.86 20.38 -27.10
N TRP A 31 -8.23 19.79 -28.23
CA TRP A 31 -8.86 20.48 -29.35
C TRP A 31 -10.37 20.29 -29.31
N LYS A 32 -11.11 21.33 -29.68
CA LYS A 32 -12.54 21.24 -29.97
C LYS A 32 -12.72 20.94 -31.45
N VAL A 33 -13.29 19.80 -31.80
CA VAL A 33 -13.42 19.32 -33.20
C VAL A 33 -14.87 19.28 -33.68
N GLY A 34 -15.83 19.49 -32.79
CA GLY A 34 -17.25 19.58 -33.08
C GLY A 34 -17.98 20.43 -32.05
N VAL A 35 -19.31 20.44 -32.10
CA VAL A 35 -20.14 21.22 -31.16
C VAL A 35 -19.87 20.77 -29.71
N GLU A 36 -19.81 19.46 -29.49
CA GLU A 36 -19.51 18.84 -28.18
C GLU A 36 -18.43 17.75 -28.23
N ASP A 37 -17.62 17.72 -29.29
CA ASP A 37 -16.59 16.70 -29.48
C ASP A 37 -15.19 17.27 -29.31
N TYR A 38 -14.39 16.53 -28.56
CA TYR A 38 -13.03 16.92 -28.21
C TYR A 38 -12.04 15.80 -28.50
N VAL A 39 -10.84 16.21 -28.88
CA VAL A 39 -9.68 15.35 -29.03
C VAL A 39 -8.64 15.78 -28.02
N GLU A 40 -8.07 14.85 -27.28
CA GLU A 40 -7.02 15.16 -26.30
C GLU A 40 -5.79 14.29 -26.44
N VAL A 41 -4.64 14.83 -26.01
CA VAL A 41 -3.42 14.05 -25.85
C VAL A 41 -2.60 14.56 -24.68
N TYR A 42 -1.76 13.71 -24.13
CA TYR A 42 -0.75 14.15 -23.17
C TYR A 42 0.34 14.95 -23.87
N GLU A 43 0.68 16.12 -23.32
CA GLU A 43 1.68 17.04 -23.90
C GLU A 43 3.04 16.35 -24.07
N HIS A 44 3.47 15.53 -23.10
CA HIS A 44 4.74 14.79 -23.23
C HIS A 44 4.75 13.79 -24.40
N ARG A 45 3.61 13.20 -24.77
CA ARG A 45 3.53 12.31 -25.96
C ARG A 45 3.55 13.14 -27.24
N PHE A 46 2.82 14.25 -27.24
CA PHE A 46 2.77 15.17 -28.38
C PHE A 46 4.14 15.75 -28.71
N VAL A 47 4.89 16.21 -27.69
CA VAL A 47 6.25 16.75 -27.85
C VAL A 47 7.22 15.70 -28.42
N MET A 48 7.04 14.43 -28.07
CA MET A 48 7.87 13.31 -28.57
C MET A 48 7.41 12.73 -29.90
N GLY A 49 6.55 13.45 -30.64
CA GLY A 49 6.13 13.02 -31.98
C GLY A 49 5.11 11.87 -31.97
N MET A 50 4.35 11.72 -30.88
CA MET A 50 3.26 10.73 -30.78
C MET A 50 3.75 9.29 -31.02
N PRO A 51 4.63 8.75 -30.16
CA PRO A 51 5.10 7.39 -30.32
C PRO A 51 3.94 6.38 -30.26
N ASP A 52 4.19 5.16 -30.72
CA ASP A 52 3.22 4.07 -30.73
C ASP A 52 2.69 3.73 -29.32
N ASP A 53 1.52 3.10 -29.27
CA ASP A 53 0.80 2.84 -28.01
C ASP A 53 1.55 1.84 -27.08
N ASP A 54 2.46 1.03 -27.62
CA ASP A 54 3.34 0.10 -26.88
C ASP A 54 4.56 0.81 -26.26
N LEU A 55 4.87 2.02 -26.75
CA LEU A 55 5.91 2.88 -26.23
C LEU A 55 5.38 3.86 -25.18
N GLN A 56 6.20 4.13 -24.18
CA GLN A 56 5.92 5.00 -23.05
C GLN A 56 6.91 6.17 -23.05
N VAL A 57 6.41 7.37 -22.76
CA VAL A 57 7.26 8.55 -22.60
C VAL A 57 7.54 8.74 -21.10
N HIS A 58 8.82 8.79 -20.75
CA HIS A 58 9.31 8.93 -19.40
C HIS A 58 9.91 10.31 -19.17
N HIS A 59 9.66 10.90 -18.00
CA HIS A 59 10.28 12.15 -17.55
C HIS A 59 11.55 11.86 -16.75
N ARG A 60 12.72 12.17 -17.31
CA ARG A 60 14.03 11.91 -16.68
C ARG A 60 14.17 12.55 -15.29
N ASN A 61 13.62 13.75 -15.10
CA ASN A 61 13.64 14.45 -13.80
C ASN A 61 12.43 14.14 -12.89
N ARG A 62 11.56 13.18 -13.26
CA ARG A 62 10.27 12.86 -12.61
C ARG A 62 9.26 14.02 -12.53
N GLY A 63 9.57 15.16 -13.12
CA GLY A 63 8.74 16.35 -13.18
C GLY A 63 7.72 16.27 -14.31
N ARG A 64 6.50 15.79 -14.01
CA ARG A 64 5.39 15.60 -14.98
C ARG A 64 4.93 16.86 -15.74
N ARG A 65 5.38 18.05 -15.29
CA ARG A 65 5.09 19.35 -15.90
C ARG A 65 6.22 19.85 -16.81
N ASP A 66 7.40 19.26 -16.71
CA ASP A 66 8.56 19.62 -17.52
C ASP A 66 8.58 18.76 -18.79
N ASN A 67 7.84 19.20 -19.81
CA ASN A 67 7.68 18.49 -21.08
C ASN A 67 8.69 18.96 -22.14
N ARG A 68 9.84 19.52 -21.73
CA ARG A 68 10.91 19.86 -22.69
C ARG A 68 11.51 18.57 -23.27
N PRO A 69 11.78 18.50 -24.60
CA PRO A 69 12.27 17.28 -25.24
C PRO A 69 13.51 16.67 -24.56
N GLU A 70 14.44 17.49 -24.07
CA GLU A 70 15.65 17.03 -23.39
C GLU A 70 15.39 16.28 -22.07
N ASN A 71 14.20 16.47 -21.46
CA ASN A 71 13.75 15.81 -20.25
C ASN A 71 12.90 14.56 -20.52
N LEU A 72 12.57 14.28 -21.78
CA LEU A 72 11.72 13.17 -22.17
C LEU A 72 12.53 12.06 -22.84
N VAL A 73 12.15 10.82 -22.60
CA VAL A 73 12.69 9.66 -23.33
C VAL A 73 11.57 8.69 -23.64
N VAL A 74 11.56 8.16 -24.86
CA VAL A 74 10.61 7.12 -25.28
C VAL A 74 11.24 5.76 -24.98
N LEU A 75 10.51 4.91 -24.26
CA LEU A 75 10.95 3.60 -23.82
C LEU A 75 9.86 2.57 -24.10
N SER A 76 10.22 1.31 -24.30
CA SER A 76 9.24 0.23 -24.22
C SER A 76 8.63 0.15 -22.81
N ALA A 77 7.46 -0.48 -22.69
CA ALA A 77 6.85 -0.74 -21.37
C ALA A 77 7.80 -1.50 -20.40
N ALA A 78 8.62 -2.41 -20.94
CA ALA A 78 9.58 -3.19 -20.14
C ALA A 78 10.73 -2.31 -19.62
N GLU A 79 11.33 -1.49 -20.49
CA GLU A 79 12.41 -0.57 -20.11
C GLU A 79 11.91 0.50 -19.15
N HIS A 80 10.72 1.04 -19.39
CA HIS A 80 10.11 2.03 -18.50
C HIS A 80 9.93 1.48 -17.08
N ARG A 81 9.43 0.24 -16.95
CA ARG A 81 9.30 -0.43 -15.65
C ARG A 81 10.66 -0.66 -15.01
N ALA A 82 11.64 -1.19 -15.75
CA ALA A 82 12.98 -1.44 -15.24
C ALA A 82 13.66 -0.15 -14.75
N LEU A 83 13.42 0.97 -15.43
CA LEU A 83 13.93 2.27 -15.03
C LEU A 83 13.29 2.72 -13.71
N HIS A 84 11.95 2.67 -13.56
CA HIS A 84 11.29 2.97 -12.28
C HIS A 84 11.77 2.07 -11.15
N ASP A 85 11.96 0.76 -11.41
CA ASP A 85 12.46 -0.17 -10.41
C ASP A 85 13.88 0.22 -9.94
N ALA A 86 14.77 0.58 -10.87
CA ALA A 86 16.13 1.04 -10.55
C ALA A 86 16.12 2.38 -9.80
N GLU A 87 15.19 3.26 -10.18
CA GLU A 87 15.04 4.61 -9.64
C GLU A 87 14.43 4.66 -8.23
N ASP A 88 13.49 3.76 -7.94
CA ASP A 88 12.81 3.69 -6.64
C ASP A 88 13.54 2.76 -5.65
N ARG A 89 14.42 1.87 -6.15
CA ARG A 89 15.21 0.94 -5.31
C ARG A 89 16.02 1.64 -4.23
N PRO A 90 16.80 2.72 -4.49
CA PRO A 90 17.60 3.35 -3.43
C PRO A 90 16.75 3.98 -2.35
N GLU A 91 15.61 4.59 -2.72
CA GLU A 91 14.68 5.11 -1.72
C GLU A 91 14.06 3.98 -0.89
N PHE A 92 13.66 2.90 -1.55
CA PHE A 92 13.14 1.72 -0.87
C PHE A 92 14.17 1.15 0.11
N GLU A 93 15.42 0.97 -0.32
CA GLU A 93 16.53 0.50 0.51
C GLU A 93 16.79 1.43 1.69
N ARG A 94 16.79 2.75 1.48
CA ARG A 94 16.89 3.74 2.56
C ARG A 94 15.74 3.60 3.57
N ARG A 95 14.50 3.45 3.10
CA ARG A 95 13.32 3.24 3.98
C ARG A 95 13.39 1.90 4.72
N MET A 96 13.90 0.85 4.07
CA MET A 96 14.16 -0.44 4.70
C MET A 96 15.21 -0.33 5.79
N ALA A 97 16.34 0.33 5.51
CA ALA A 97 17.42 0.52 6.47
C ALA A 97 17.01 1.38 7.67
N GLU A 98 16.29 2.49 7.44
CA GLU A 98 15.90 3.40 8.52
C GLU A 98 14.73 2.87 9.36
N ARG A 99 13.76 2.19 8.72
CA ARG A 99 12.43 1.95 9.31
C ARG A 99 11.88 0.56 9.00
N GLY A 100 12.69 -0.40 8.57
CA GLY A 100 12.22 -1.76 8.25
C GLY A 100 11.12 -1.81 7.19
N GLY A 101 11.05 -0.81 6.29
CA GLY A 101 10.06 -0.75 5.21
C GLY A 101 8.76 -0.05 5.58
N TYR A 102 8.63 0.49 6.80
CA TYR A 102 7.43 1.24 7.18
C TYR A 102 7.36 2.60 6.48
N ARG A 103 6.15 2.96 6.03
CA ARG A 103 5.84 4.24 5.35
C ARG A 103 6.19 5.48 6.20
N SER A 104 6.20 5.34 7.53
CA SER A 104 6.54 6.42 8.46
C SER A 104 7.08 5.86 9.78
N ARG A 105 7.80 6.70 10.55
CA ARG A 105 8.24 6.35 11.91
C ARG A 105 7.07 6.04 12.84
N ALA A 106 5.94 6.74 12.68
CA ALA A 106 4.74 6.46 13.46
C ALA A 106 4.17 5.06 13.16
N ALA A 107 4.21 4.63 11.89
CA ALA A 107 3.81 3.28 11.51
C ALA A 107 4.73 2.21 12.11
N GLN A 108 6.05 2.46 12.10
CA GLN A 108 7.04 1.60 12.74
C GLN A 108 6.78 1.47 14.25
N GLN A 109 6.68 2.58 14.97
CA GLN A 109 6.43 2.58 16.41
C GLN A 109 5.11 1.88 16.77
N LYS A 110 4.07 2.05 15.94
CA LYS A 110 2.79 1.35 16.13
C LYS A 110 2.96 -0.17 15.98
N ALA A 111 3.75 -0.63 15.01
CA ALA A 111 4.04 -2.04 14.80
C ALA A 111 4.86 -2.64 15.95
N GLU A 112 5.89 -1.92 16.41
CA GLU A 112 6.72 -2.32 17.55
C GLU A 112 5.88 -2.44 18.83
N ARG A 113 5.03 -1.46 19.14
CA ARG A 113 4.10 -1.52 20.29
C ARG A 113 3.14 -2.70 20.18
N ALA A 114 2.60 -2.97 19.00
CA ALA A 114 1.72 -4.12 18.77
C ALA A 114 2.47 -5.45 18.95
N ALA A 115 3.72 -5.56 18.49
CA ALA A 115 4.56 -6.72 18.71
C ALA A 115 4.87 -6.93 20.21
N ALA A 116 5.29 -5.87 20.92
CA ALA A 116 5.55 -5.89 22.35
C ALA A 116 4.31 -6.31 23.16
N ARG A 117 3.13 -5.77 22.82
CA ARG A 117 1.86 -6.16 23.44
C ARG A 117 1.54 -7.64 23.20
N ARG A 118 1.70 -8.14 21.97
CA ARG A 118 1.48 -9.55 21.65
C ARG A 118 2.42 -10.46 22.45
N ALA A 119 3.70 -10.11 22.54
CA ALA A 119 4.68 -10.86 23.33
C ALA A 119 4.34 -10.87 24.83
N ALA A 120 3.93 -9.73 25.39
CA ALA A 120 3.51 -9.64 26.79
C ALA A 120 2.26 -10.49 27.08
N LEU A 121 1.26 -10.45 26.20
CA LEU A 121 0.07 -11.29 26.33
C LEU A 121 0.38 -12.78 26.22
N HIS A 122 1.32 -13.16 25.34
CA HIS A 122 1.77 -14.54 25.21
C HIS A 122 2.49 -15.03 26.47
N ARG A 123 3.44 -14.25 27.01
CA ARG A 123 4.11 -14.57 28.28
C ARG A 123 3.12 -14.72 29.44
N ARG A 124 2.14 -13.83 29.53
CA ARG A 124 1.08 -13.90 30.55
C ARG A 124 0.26 -15.18 30.40
N ALA A 125 -0.09 -15.58 29.19
CA ALA A 125 -0.82 -16.82 28.94
C ALA A 125 0.01 -18.08 29.27
N LEU A 126 1.33 -18.07 29.01
CA LEU A 126 2.22 -19.16 29.44
C LEU A 126 2.30 -19.27 30.96
N ALA A 127 2.34 -18.15 31.68
CA ALA A 127 2.32 -18.18 33.15
C ALA A 127 0.99 -18.73 33.70
N MET A 128 -0.15 -18.35 33.09
CA MET A 128 -1.45 -18.94 33.42
C MET A 128 -1.48 -20.45 33.16
N ARG A 129 -0.89 -20.89 32.04
CA ARG A 129 -0.77 -22.31 31.70
C ARG A 129 0.03 -23.07 32.75
N ALA A 130 1.17 -22.55 33.19
CA ALA A 130 1.98 -23.20 34.22
C ALA A 130 1.19 -23.41 35.54
N MET A 131 0.43 -22.39 35.98
CA MET A 131 -0.45 -22.54 37.16
C MET A 131 -1.54 -23.58 36.93
N TYR A 132 -2.16 -23.56 35.74
CA TYR A 132 -3.19 -24.54 35.39
C TYR A 132 -2.64 -25.96 35.44
N GLU A 133 -1.50 -26.23 34.79
CA GLU A 133 -0.83 -27.53 34.76
C GLU A 133 -0.40 -27.98 36.17
N ALA A 134 -0.02 -27.05 37.05
CA ALA A 134 0.29 -27.33 38.46
C ALA A 134 -0.93 -27.69 39.33
N GLY A 135 -2.15 -27.58 38.81
CA GLY A 135 -3.37 -27.98 39.51
C GLY A 135 -4.40 -26.86 39.68
N SER A 136 -4.01 -25.60 39.59
CA SER A 136 -4.90 -24.46 39.85
C SER A 136 -6.11 -24.45 38.91
N THR A 137 -7.25 -24.03 39.45
CA THR A 137 -8.50 -23.81 38.72
C THR A 137 -8.46 -22.50 37.94
N THR A 138 -9.33 -22.35 36.94
CA THR A 138 -9.43 -21.09 36.16
C THR A 138 -9.91 -19.90 37.00
N THR A 139 -10.60 -20.14 38.12
CA THR A 139 -10.98 -19.09 39.07
C THR A 139 -9.77 -18.61 39.87
N GLU A 140 -9.00 -19.52 40.46
CA GLU A 140 -7.78 -19.17 41.22
C GLU A 140 -6.74 -18.45 40.34
N ILE A 141 -6.59 -18.89 39.09
CA ILE A 141 -5.74 -18.20 38.11
C ILE A 141 -6.33 -16.83 37.78
N GLY A 142 -7.65 -16.71 37.67
CA GLY A 142 -8.34 -15.44 37.44
C GLY A 142 -8.02 -14.42 38.53
N ASP A 143 -8.15 -14.83 39.79
CA ASP A 143 -7.86 -14.01 40.96
C ASP A 143 -6.37 -13.62 40.99
N ALA A 144 -5.46 -14.56 40.76
CA ALA A 144 -4.01 -14.32 40.74
C ALA A 144 -3.58 -13.31 39.67
N PHE A 145 -4.27 -13.27 38.52
CA PHE A 145 -3.96 -12.37 37.42
C PHE A 145 -4.91 -11.17 37.33
N GLY A 146 -5.87 -11.01 38.24
CA GLY A 146 -6.86 -9.93 38.22
C GLY A 146 -7.74 -9.92 36.95
N ILE A 147 -8.15 -11.10 36.45
CA ILE A 147 -9.05 -11.23 35.29
C ILE A 147 -10.13 -12.27 35.55
N HIS A 148 -11.27 -12.12 34.87
CA HIS A 148 -12.36 -13.09 34.97
C HIS A 148 -11.95 -14.48 34.44
N SER A 149 -12.47 -15.55 35.06
CA SER A 149 -12.13 -16.95 34.74
C SER A 149 -12.43 -17.35 33.28
N SER A 150 -13.44 -16.71 32.66
CA SER A 150 -13.70 -16.87 31.21
C SER A 150 -12.53 -16.38 30.35
N ASN A 151 -11.89 -15.28 30.73
CA ASN A 151 -10.73 -14.75 30.01
C ASN A 151 -9.50 -15.63 30.19
N VAL A 152 -9.32 -16.23 31.38
CA VAL A 152 -8.27 -17.24 31.62
C VAL A 152 -8.38 -18.38 30.60
N SER A 153 -9.58 -18.93 30.42
CA SER A 153 -9.81 -20.03 29.46
C SER A 153 -9.47 -19.63 28.02
N ILE A 154 -9.75 -18.38 27.62
CA ILE A 154 -9.34 -17.85 26.31
C ILE A 154 -7.81 -17.79 26.19
N HIS A 155 -7.12 -17.32 27.22
CA HIS A 155 -5.66 -17.26 27.24
C HIS A 155 -5.00 -18.64 27.17
N LEU A 156 -5.51 -19.62 27.93
CA LEU A 156 -5.03 -21.00 27.93
C LEU A 156 -5.18 -21.67 26.55
N ARG A 157 -6.36 -21.55 25.93
CA ARG A 157 -6.59 -22.07 24.57
C ARG A 157 -5.66 -21.44 23.55
N ARG A 158 -5.39 -20.13 23.69
CA ARG A 158 -4.49 -19.40 22.78
C ARG A 158 -3.05 -19.90 22.80
N VAL A 159 -2.62 -20.54 23.89
CA VAL A 159 -1.30 -21.18 24.02
C VAL A 159 -1.36 -22.71 23.91
N GLY A 160 -2.46 -23.24 23.38
CA GLY A 160 -2.63 -24.66 23.08
C GLY A 160 -2.84 -25.54 24.31
N THR A 161 -3.28 -24.99 25.45
CA THR A 161 -3.59 -25.79 26.63
C THR A 161 -4.89 -26.58 26.42
N GLU A 162 -4.82 -27.88 26.63
CA GLU A 162 -6.01 -28.73 26.71
C GLU A 162 -6.77 -28.46 28.01
N MET A 163 -8.05 -28.15 27.87
CA MET A 163 -8.89 -27.83 29.03
C MET A 163 -9.35 -29.12 29.70
N ARG A 164 -9.23 -29.19 31.02
CA ARG A 164 -9.82 -30.26 31.84
C ARG A 164 -11.33 -30.34 31.57
N PRO A 165 -11.89 -31.56 31.52
CA PRO A 165 -13.31 -31.75 31.31
C PRO A 165 -14.10 -31.03 32.39
N PHE A 166 -15.18 -30.35 31.98
CA PHE A 166 -16.08 -29.71 32.92
C PHE A 166 -16.80 -30.79 33.73
N SER A 167 -16.40 -30.97 34.99
CA SER A 167 -17.14 -31.79 35.94
C SER A 167 -18.42 -31.03 36.28
N SER A 168 -19.52 -31.39 35.63
CA SER A 168 -20.85 -31.04 36.13
C SER A 168 -21.08 -31.82 37.43
N ARG A 169 -20.57 -31.30 38.56
CA ARG A 169 -21.09 -31.74 39.85
C ARG A 169 -22.56 -31.36 39.87
N SER A 170 -23.41 -32.36 39.63
CA SER A 170 -24.84 -32.33 39.92
C SER A 170 -25.00 -31.76 41.32
N ARG A 171 -25.54 -30.54 41.41
CA ARG A 171 -26.01 -29.99 42.68
C ARG A 171 -27.18 -30.88 43.10
N ARG A 172 -26.95 -31.73 44.11
CA ARG A 172 -28.04 -32.28 44.93
C ARG A 172 -28.57 -31.18 45.85
#